data_AF-A0A3B9GTD6-F1
#
_entry.id   AF-A0A3B9GTD6-F1
#
_cell.length_a   1.000
_cell.length_b   1.000
_cell.length_c   1.000
_cell.angle_alpha   90.00
_cell.angle_beta   90.00
_cell.angle_gamma   90.00
#
_symmetry.space_group_name_H-M   'P 1'
#
loop_
_entity.id
_entity.type
_entity.pdbx_description
1 polymer ?
#
loop_
_entity_poly.entity_id
_entity_poly.type
_entity_poly.pdbx_seq_one_letter_code
_entity_poly.pdbx_strand_id
1 'polypeptide(L)'
;KIIESDAVVIANTSLTEEKRKITDEILFRFQAAIDAQKKKYIMMNAPKTNLQQILEILPESAKSPTIIPLADDNWCSVHTVIEEKHFWECIGELKKAGAQGILVVPIEKIVL
;
A
#
# COMPACT_ATOMS: atom_id res chain seq x y z
N LYS A 1 22.47 -11.88 23.60
CA LYS A 1 22.55 -10.88 22.52
C LYS A 1 23.22 -9.64 23.11
N ILE A 2 24.29 -9.11 22.50
CA ILE A 2 25.05 -7.97 23.04
C ILE A 2 24.49 -6.63 22.53
N ILE A 3 24.05 -6.58 21.27
CA ILE A 3 23.44 -5.39 20.64
C ILE A 3 22.55 -5.80 19.45
N GLU A 4 21.55 -4.96 19.14
CA GLU A 4 20.78 -4.94 17.88
C GLU A 4 21.34 -3.88 16.93
N SER A 5 21.44 -4.22 15.64
CA SER A 5 22.08 -3.38 14.62
C SER A 5 21.17 -3.24 13.42
N ASP A 6 20.98 -2.01 12.97
CA ASP A 6 20.21 -1.65 11.77
C ASP A 6 21.06 -0.76 10.85
N ALA A 7 20.71 -0.74 9.56
CA ALA A 7 21.29 0.23 8.63
C ALA A 7 20.73 1.63 8.92
N VAL A 8 21.62 2.60 9.15
CA VAL A 8 21.25 3.98 9.49
C VAL A 8 21.98 4.98 8.60
N VAL A 9 21.34 6.13 8.34
CA VAL A 9 21.98 7.27 7.70
C VAL A 9 22.65 8.12 8.77
N ILE A 10 23.96 8.34 8.65
CA ILE A 10 24.75 9.15 9.58
C ILE A 10 25.17 10.43 8.88
N ALA A 11 25.00 11.56 9.57
CA ALA A 11 25.38 12.88 9.09
C ALA A 11 26.21 13.62 10.15
N ASN A 12 27.08 14.53 9.69
CA ASN A 12 27.83 15.42 10.58
C ASN A 12 26.87 16.44 11.23
N THR A 13 27.08 16.78 12.51
CA THR A 13 26.25 17.78 13.20
C THR A 13 26.42 19.20 12.65
N SER A 14 27.57 19.49 12.03
CA SER A 14 27.93 20.79 11.44
C SER A 14 27.77 20.83 9.92
N LEU A 15 26.69 20.27 9.38
CA LEU A 15 26.38 20.38 7.95
C LEU A 15 26.09 21.84 7.53
N THR A 16 26.59 22.23 6.36
CA THR A 16 26.14 23.44 5.67
C THR A 16 24.69 23.30 5.25
N GLU A 17 23.99 24.41 5.03
CA GLU A 17 22.58 24.41 4.62
C GLU A 17 22.36 23.63 3.32
N GLU A 18 23.26 23.79 2.34
CA GLU A 18 23.22 23.06 1.06
C GLU A 18 23.27 21.55 1.28
N LYS A 19 24.20 21.06 2.11
CA LYS A 19 24.31 19.62 2.39
C LYS A 19 23.15 19.10 3.23
N ARG A 20 22.57 19.93 4.09
CA ARG A 20 21.35 19.58 4.84
C ARG A 20 20.19 19.31 3.90
N LYS A 21 19.95 20.19 2.91
CA LYS A 21 18.89 20.00 1.90
C LYS A 21 19.05 18.68 1.15
N ILE A 22 20.27 18.35 0.71
CA ILE A 22 20.57 17.07 0.05
C ILE A 22 20.29 15.88 0.97
N THR A 23 20.68 15.99 2.25
CA THR A 23 20.44 14.93 3.24
C THR A 23 18.94 14.72 3.46
N ASP A 24 18.17 15.79 3.59
CA ASP A 24 16.72 15.74 3.76
C ASP A 24 16.02 15.11 2.55
N GLU A 25 16.46 15.42 1.32
CA GLU A 25 15.96 14.74 0.12
C GLU A 25 16.26 13.25 0.10
N ILE A 26 17.45 12.83 0.54
CA ILE A 26 17.83 11.41 0.62
C ILE A 26 16.96 10.70 1.66
N LEU A 27 16.80 11.28 2.85
CA LEU A 27 15.98 10.74 3.92
C LEU A 27 14.52 10.57 3.46
N PHE A 28 13.97 11.57 2.77
CA PHE A 28 12.64 11.49 2.17
C PHE A 28 12.52 10.32 1.18
N ARG A 29 13.49 10.16 0.26
CA ARG A 29 13.49 9.07 -0.74
C ARG A 29 13.58 7.69 -0.08
N PHE A 30 14.38 7.55 0.97
CA PHE A 30 14.48 6.30 1.73
C PHE A 30 13.20 6.00 2.49
N GLN A 31 12.61 7.01 3.15
CA GLN A 31 11.34 6.84 3.84
C GLN A 31 10.22 6.41 2.88
N ALA A 32 10.14 7.04 1.71
CA ALA A 32 9.17 6.68 0.66
C ALA A 32 9.30 5.23 0.19
N ALA A 33 10.54 4.71 0.11
CA ALA A 33 10.80 3.32 -0.25
C ALA A 33 10.44 2.35 0.90
N ILE A 34 10.82 2.69 2.14
CA ILE A 34 10.52 1.88 3.33
C ILE A 34 9.00 1.76 3.55
N ASP A 35 8.26 2.85 3.38
CA ASP A 35 6.81 2.86 3.54
C ASP A 35 6.10 2.07 2.44
N ALA A 36 6.65 2.10 1.22
CA ALA A 36 6.13 1.32 0.09
C ALA A 36 6.31 -0.19 0.28
N GLN A 37 7.45 -0.63 0.83
CA GLN A 37 7.73 -2.05 1.07
C GLN A 37 6.69 -2.73 1.96
N LYS A 38 6.12 -1.99 2.92
CA LYS A 38 5.12 -2.53 3.86
C LYS A 38 3.70 -2.62 3.29
N LYS A 39 3.51 -2.17 2.04
CA LYS A 39 2.19 -2.03 1.42
C LYS A 39 2.15 -2.74 0.07
N LYS A 40 0.98 -3.24 -0.28
CA LYS A 40 0.69 -3.82 -1.59
C LYS A 40 -0.46 -3.07 -2.23
N TYR A 41 -0.35 -2.85 -3.53
CA TYR A 41 -1.49 -2.42 -4.31
C TYR A 41 -2.28 -3.64 -4.77
N ILE A 42 -3.59 -3.58 -4.62
CA ILE A 42 -4.51 -4.64 -5.01
C ILE A 42 -5.55 -4.04 -5.94
N MET A 43 -5.80 -4.74 -7.05
CA MET A 43 -6.98 -4.52 -7.88
C MET A 43 -7.77 -5.82 -7.97
N MET A 44 -9.09 -5.71 -8.03
CA MET A 44 -9.98 -6.87 -8.17
C MET A 44 -11.27 -6.48 -8.88
N ASN A 45 -11.85 -7.44 -9.58
CA ASN A 45 -13.21 -7.31 -10.10
C ASN A 45 -14.19 -7.73 -9.00
N ALA A 46 -15.26 -6.96 -8.83
CA ALA A 46 -16.29 -7.20 -7.84
C ALA A 46 -17.68 -7.07 -8.47
N PRO A 47 -18.63 -7.96 -8.15
CA PRO A 47 -20.03 -7.77 -8.52
C PRO A 47 -20.59 -6.60 -7.69
N LYS A 48 -21.30 -5.67 -8.33
CA LYS A 48 -21.83 -4.46 -7.67
C LYS A 48 -22.78 -4.80 -6.52
N THR A 49 -23.48 -5.94 -6.58
CA THR A 49 -24.37 -6.43 -5.51
C THR A 49 -23.62 -6.73 -4.21
N ASN A 50 -22.34 -7.09 -4.28
CA ASN A 50 -21.53 -7.45 -3.11
C ASN A 50 -20.49 -6.37 -2.78
N LEU A 51 -20.53 -5.23 -3.49
CA LEU A 51 -19.55 -4.17 -3.34
C LEU A 51 -19.44 -3.69 -1.89
N GLN A 52 -20.58 -3.45 -1.23
CA GLN A 52 -20.57 -2.98 0.16
C GLN A 52 -19.88 -3.97 1.12
N GLN A 53 -20.19 -5.26 1.01
CA GLN A 53 -19.53 -6.31 1.79
C GLN A 53 -18.02 -6.37 1.50
N ILE A 54 -17.62 -6.22 0.23
CA ILE A 54 -16.21 -6.18 -0.18
C ILE A 54 -15.49 -4.98 0.45
N LEU A 55 -16.14 -3.82 0.48
CA LEU A 55 -15.58 -2.61 1.10
C LEU A 55 -15.40 -2.76 2.62
N GLU A 56 -16.31 -3.47 3.29
CA GLU A 56 -16.23 -3.76 4.74
C GLU A 56 -15.11 -4.74 5.11
N ILE A 57 -14.72 -5.64 4.20
CA ILE A 57 -13.61 -6.58 4.40
C ILE A 57 -12.25 -5.89 4.31
N LEU A 58 -12.16 -4.78 3.56
CA LEU A 58 -10.91 -4.07 3.38
C LEU A 58 -10.47 -3.42 4.70
N PRO A 59 -9.16 -3.50 5.04
CA PRO A 59 -8.65 -2.94 6.28
C PRO A 59 -8.72 -1.40 6.23
N GLU A 60 -8.74 -0.72 7.38
CA GLU A 60 -8.76 0.75 7.44
C GLU A 60 -7.59 1.41 6.68
N SER A 61 -6.48 0.70 6.50
CA SER A 61 -5.34 1.13 5.68
C SER A 61 -5.70 1.36 4.19
N ALA A 62 -6.77 0.73 3.71
CA ALA A 62 -7.39 0.94 2.41
C ALA A 62 -8.15 2.28 2.39
N LYS A 63 -7.44 3.40 2.49
CA LYS A 63 -8.01 4.74 2.47
C LYS A 63 -8.82 4.94 1.18
N SER A 64 -10.16 4.86 1.27
CA SER A 64 -11.13 5.10 0.20
C SER A 64 -10.75 4.42 -1.13
N PRO A 65 -11.07 3.14 -1.32
CA PRO A 65 -10.74 2.43 -2.56
C PRO A 65 -11.36 3.13 -3.78
N THR A 66 -10.64 3.10 -4.90
CA THR A 66 -11.14 3.61 -6.18
C THR A 66 -12.03 2.56 -6.83
N ILE A 67 -13.22 2.97 -7.26
CA ILE A 67 -14.21 2.10 -7.89
C ILE A 67 -14.37 2.54 -9.35
N ILE A 68 -14.05 1.63 -10.27
CA ILE A 68 -14.08 1.88 -11.72
C ILE A 68 -15.16 0.99 -12.34
N PRO A 69 -16.18 1.55 -13.03
CA PRO A 69 -17.14 0.74 -13.79
C PRO A 69 -16.44 -0.13 -14.84
N LEU A 70 -16.91 -1.37 -15.02
CA LEU A 70 -16.43 -2.26 -16.08
C LEU A 70 -17.40 -2.26 -17.27
N ALA A 71 -17.00 -2.91 -18.35
CA ALA A 71 -17.85 -3.07 -19.54
C ALA A 71 -19.16 -3.84 -19.25
N ASP A 72 -19.13 -4.74 -18.26
CA ASP A 72 -20.34 -5.32 -17.69
C ASP A 72 -20.85 -4.41 -16.56
N ASP A 73 -22.05 -3.88 -16.75
CA ASP A 73 -22.69 -2.96 -15.79
C ASP A 73 -22.98 -3.61 -14.42
N ASN A 74 -22.95 -4.93 -14.30
CA ASN A 74 -23.10 -5.61 -13.02
C ASN A 74 -21.79 -5.70 -12.23
N TRP A 75 -20.67 -5.27 -12.82
CA TRP A 75 -19.34 -5.39 -12.22
C TRP A 75 -18.63 -4.04 -12.12
N CYS A 76 -17.69 -3.97 -11.19
CA CYS A 76 -16.72 -2.88 -11.08
C CYS A 76 -15.34 -3.43 -10.75
N SER A 77 -14.31 -2.64 -11.03
CA SER A 77 -12.97 -2.87 -10.52
C SER A 77 -12.77 -2.04 -9.26
N VAL A 78 -12.28 -2.68 -8.20
CA VAL A 78 -11.93 -2.07 -6.91
C VAL A 78 -10.41 -2.03 -6.80
N HIS A 79 -9.87 -0.83 -6.62
CA HIS A 79 -8.43 -0.59 -6.55
C HIS A 79 -8.09 0.01 -5.18
N THR A 80 -7.10 -0.57 -4.50
CA THR A 80 -6.75 -0.13 -3.14
C THR A 80 -5.31 -0.46 -2.77
N VAL A 81 -4.82 0.15 -1.69
CA VAL A 81 -3.54 -0.16 -1.07
C VAL A 81 -3.79 -0.72 0.32
N ILE A 82 -3.20 -1.87 0.64
CA ILE A 82 -3.29 -2.47 1.97
C ILE A 82 -1.90 -2.75 2.54
N GLU A 83 -1.81 -2.84 3.86
CA GLU A 83 -0.59 -3.34 4.51
C GLU A 83 -0.40 -4.84 4.24
N GLU A 84 0.84 -5.24 3.94
CA GLU A 84 1.20 -6.62 3.62
C GLU A 84 0.83 -7.60 4.73
N LYS A 85 0.85 -7.16 6.00
CA LYS A 85 0.48 -8.01 7.14
C LYS A 85 -0.99 -8.46 7.13
N HIS A 86 -1.90 -7.67 6.55
CA HIS A 86 -3.33 -8.01 6.44
C HIS A 86 -3.66 -8.74 5.14
N PHE A 87 -2.68 -8.93 4.25
CA PHE A 87 -2.91 -9.38 2.88
C PHE A 87 -3.63 -10.73 2.81
N TRP A 88 -3.12 -11.75 3.50
CA TRP A 88 -3.66 -13.11 3.42
C TRP A 88 -5.02 -13.25 4.09
N GLU A 89 -5.28 -12.49 5.15
CA GLU A 89 -6.56 -12.47 5.86
C GLU A 89 -7.66 -11.88 4.96
N CYS A 90 -7.39 -10.75 4.30
CA CYS A 90 -8.36 -10.10 3.44
C CYS A 90 -8.67 -10.91 2.16
N ILE A 91 -7.67 -11.48 1.49
CA ILE A 91 -7.88 -12.17 0.20
C ILE A 91 -8.84 -13.35 0.31
N GLY A 92 -8.79 -14.10 1.41
CA GLY A 92 -9.71 -15.22 1.64
C GLY A 92 -11.17 -14.76 1.69
N GLU A 93 -11.45 -13.72 2.48
CA GLU A 93 -12.79 -13.17 2.66
C GLU A 93 -13.28 -12.44 1.39
N LEU A 94 -12.40 -11.72 0.70
CA LEU A 94 -12.73 -11.07 -0.57
C LEU A 94 -13.19 -12.09 -1.62
N LYS A 95 -12.49 -13.23 -1.74
CA LYS A 95 -12.90 -14.31 -2.64
C LYS A 95 -14.26 -14.90 -2.26
N LYS A 96 -14.52 -15.12 -0.97
CA LYS A 96 -15.82 -15.61 -0.49
C LYS A 96 -16.94 -14.61 -0.77
N ALA A 97 -16.65 -13.31 -0.69
CA ALA A 97 -17.57 -12.23 -1.03
C ALA A 97 -17.78 -12.05 -2.54
N GLY A 98 -17.11 -12.84 -3.39
CA GLY A 98 -17.30 -12.85 -4.85
C GLY A 98 -16.30 -12.02 -5.64
N ALA A 99 -15.23 -11.51 -5.01
CA ALA A 99 -14.16 -10.84 -5.74
C ALA A 99 -13.41 -11.83 -6.66
N GLN A 100 -13.11 -11.38 -7.87
CA GLN A 100 -12.44 -12.16 -8.91
C GLN A 100 -11.26 -11.39 -9.50
N GLY A 101 -10.36 -12.12 -10.17
CA GLY A 101 -9.23 -11.50 -10.88
C GLY A 101 -8.33 -10.65 -9.98
N ILE A 102 -8.17 -11.04 -8.71
CA ILE A 102 -7.40 -10.25 -7.75
C ILE A 102 -5.92 -10.24 -8.16
N LEU A 103 -5.42 -9.07 -8.53
CA LEU A 103 -4.02 -8.83 -8.87
C LEU A 103 -3.36 -8.02 -7.78
N VAL A 104 -2.12 -8.39 -7.47
CA VAL A 104 -1.32 -7.78 -6.41
C VAL A 104 -0.03 -7.28 -7.02
N VAL A 105 0.26 -6.00 -6.79
CA VAL A 105 1.43 -5.33 -7.36
C VAL A 105 2.25 -4.74 -6.20
N PRO A 106 3.57 -5.00 -6.16
CA PRO A 106 4.44 -4.33 -5.19
C PRO A 106 4.49 -2.83 -5.49
N ILE A 107 4.57 -2.02 -4.45
CA ILE A 107 4.73 -0.57 -4.59
C ILE A 107 6.21 -0.25 -4.39
N GLU A 108 6.82 0.46 -5.34
CA GLU A 108 8.23 0.84 -5.21
C GLU A 108 8.45 2.01 -4.27
N LYS A 109 7.58 3.03 -4.34
CA LYS A 109 7.69 4.29 -3.59
C LYS A 109 6.30 4.83 -3.29
N ILE A 110 6.11 5.36 -2.09
CA ILE A 110 4.91 6.12 -1.69
C ILE A 110 5.35 7.49 -1.22
N VAL A 111 4.79 8.52 -1.83
CA VAL A 111 4.98 9.92 -1.42
C VAL A 111 3.70 10.38 -0.75
N LEU A 112 3.81 10.87 0.49
CA LEU A 112 2.71 11.39 1.31
C LEU A 112 2.82 12.91 1.44
#